data_AF-Q6S965-F1
#
_entry.id   AF-Q6S965-F1
#
_cell.length_a   1.000
_cell.length_b   1.000
_cell.length_c   1.000
_cell.angle_alpha   90.00
_cell.angle_beta   90.00
_cell.angle_gamma   90.00
#
_symmetry.space_group_name_H-M   'P 1'
#
loop_
_entity.id
_entity.type
_entity.pdbx_description
1 polymer ?
#
loop_
_entity_poly.entity_id
_entity_poly.type
_entity_poly.pdbx_seq_one_letter_code
_entity_poly.pdbx_strand_id
1 'polypeptide(L)'
;VADMLKDSIHWRTKKIKGCLKNGKKKCGNQQCKVDCECFKRWVKQKKEQEWDKIKEHFGKQTDLGEWEPNDLLEQVLEKGVLLTSIKEGYGNEKDIERIEALLKEEEDKNEEEDEEAGADNENKTTIDKLL
;
A
#
# COMPACT_ATOMS: atom_id res chain seq x y z
N VAL A 1 9.89 -0.81 -0.35
CA VAL A 1 8.59 -0.32 0.18
C VAL A 1 8.39 1.18 -0.03
N ALA A 2 9.33 2.04 0.40
CA ALA A 2 9.18 3.50 0.28
C ALA A 2 8.84 4.00 -1.14
N ASP A 3 9.48 3.47 -2.18
CA ASP A 3 9.20 3.88 -3.57
C ASP A 3 7.77 3.51 -4.01
N MET A 4 7.26 2.35 -3.59
CA MET A 4 5.86 1.97 -3.85
C MET A 4 4.89 2.96 -3.19
N LEU A 5 5.15 3.37 -1.93
CA LEU A 5 4.31 4.33 -1.23
C LEU A 5 4.33 5.71 -1.90
N LYS A 6 5.51 6.15 -2.38
CA LYS A 6 5.66 7.39 -3.15
C LYS A 6 4.90 7.33 -4.48
N ASP A 7 5.01 6.21 -5.20
CA ASP A 7 4.26 5.98 -6.43
C ASP A 7 2.75 5.98 -6.19
N SER A 8 2.27 5.34 -5.12
CA SER A 8 0.87 5.36 -4.70
C SER A 8 0.36 6.79 -4.48
N ILE A 9 1.13 7.62 -3.77
CA ILE A 9 0.81 9.05 -3.60
C ILE A 9 0.80 9.77 -4.95
N HIS A 10 1.77 9.52 -5.82
CA HIS A 10 1.83 10.14 -7.14
C HIS A 10 0.60 9.77 -7.99
N TRP A 11 0.21 8.50 -8.00
CA TRP A 11 -0.98 8.03 -8.68
C TRP A 11 -2.21 8.77 -8.17
N ARG A 12 -2.47 8.72 -6.85
CA ARG A 12 -3.64 9.33 -6.21
C ARG A 12 -3.71 10.85 -6.39
N THR A 13 -2.58 11.55 -6.31
CA THR A 13 -2.57 13.03 -6.25
C THR A 13 -2.32 13.72 -7.60
N LYS A 14 -1.64 13.06 -8.55
CA LYS A 14 -1.21 13.69 -9.81
C LYS A 14 -1.80 13.03 -11.05
N LYS A 15 -1.82 11.70 -11.11
CA LYS A 15 -2.21 10.98 -12.33
C LYS A 15 -3.71 10.73 -12.41
N ILE A 16 -4.30 10.11 -11.38
CA ILE A 16 -5.73 9.73 -11.39
C ILE A 16 -6.64 10.76 -10.74
N LYS A 17 -6.11 11.72 -9.97
CA LYS A 17 -6.91 12.75 -9.26
C LYS A 17 -7.90 13.45 -10.18
N GLY A 18 -7.44 13.90 -11.35
CA GLY A 18 -8.29 14.59 -12.33
C GLY A 18 -9.22 13.67 -13.12
N CYS A 19 -9.03 12.36 -13.01
CA CYS A 19 -9.78 11.33 -13.72
C CYS A 19 -10.99 10.82 -12.94
N LEU A 20 -10.99 10.99 -11.62
CA LEU A 20 -12.09 10.69 -10.73
C LEU A 20 -13.06 11.88 -10.71
N LYS A 21 -14.04 11.91 -11.63
CA LYS A 21 -15.07 12.97 -11.66
C LYS A 21 -16.22 12.69 -10.69
N ASN A 22 -16.53 13.66 -9.83
CA ASN A 22 -17.82 13.85 -9.15
C ASN A 22 -18.44 12.57 -8.55
N GLY A 23 -17.72 11.91 -7.64
CA GLY A 23 -18.26 10.80 -6.84
C GLY A 23 -18.59 9.51 -7.61
N LYS A 24 -18.60 9.52 -8.94
CA LYS A 24 -18.71 8.32 -9.78
C LYS A 24 -17.29 7.89 -10.11
N LYS A 25 -16.75 6.92 -9.37
CA LYS A 25 -15.44 6.24 -9.54
C LYS A 25 -15.23 5.67 -10.97
N LYS A 26 -15.30 6.50 -12.02
CA LYS A 26 -15.28 6.11 -13.43
C LYS A 26 -14.31 7.00 -14.18
N CYS A 27 -13.41 6.36 -14.92
CA CYS A 27 -12.42 7.01 -15.78
C CYS A 27 -13.15 7.67 -16.97
N GLY A 28 -13.48 8.95 -16.81
CA GLY A 28 -14.55 9.60 -17.57
C GLY A 28 -14.22 10.06 -18.98
N ASN A 29 -12.93 10.13 -19.36
CA ASN A 29 -12.48 10.53 -20.70
C ASN A 29 -11.41 9.57 -21.23
N GLN A 30 -11.07 9.65 -22.52
CA GLN A 30 -10.16 8.70 -23.17
C GLN A 30 -8.75 8.69 -22.54
N GLN A 31 -8.22 9.85 -22.18
CA GLN A 31 -6.94 9.97 -21.49
C GLN A 31 -6.97 9.27 -20.12
N CYS A 32 -8.04 9.50 -19.36
CA CYS A 32 -8.25 8.88 -18.07
C CYS A 32 -8.48 7.37 -18.14
N LYS A 33 -9.07 6.86 -19.23
CA LYS A 33 -9.12 5.41 -19.44
C LYS A 33 -7.72 4.83 -19.57
N VAL A 34 -6.83 5.49 -20.32
CA VAL A 34 -5.43 5.07 -20.45
C VAL A 34 -4.72 5.13 -19.10
N ASP A 35 -4.83 6.24 -18.37
CA ASP A 35 -4.18 6.41 -17.07
C ASP A 35 -4.68 5.40 -16.02
N CYS A 36 -5.99 5.11 -16.02
CA CYS A 36 -6.57 4.08 -15.16
C CYS A 36 -6.11 2.66 -15.51
N GLU A 37 -6.06 2.31 -16.81
CA GLU A 37 -5.54 1.01 -17.25
C GLU A 37 -4.06 0.85 -16.88
N CYS A 38 -3.27 1.92 -17.02
CA CYS A 38 -1.89 1.95 -16.58
C CYS A 38 -1.78 1.76 -15.05
N PHE A 39 -2.61 2.45 -14.26
CA PHE A 39 -2.63 2.27 -12.82
C PHE A 39 -3.01 0.83 -12.43
N LYS A 40 -4.05 0.25 -13.05
CA LYS A 40 -4.46 -1.14 -12.82
C LYS A 40 -3.34 -2.13 -13.12
N ARG A 41 -2.59 -1.92 -14.21
CA ARG A 41 -1.41 -2.75 -14.54
C ARG A 41 -0.29 -2.56 -13.52
N TRP A 42 -0.05 -1.34 -13.06
CA TRP A 42 0.94 -1.05 -12.04
C TRP A 42 0.59 -1.76 -10.71
N VAL A 43 -0.67 -1.67 -10.25
CA VAL A 43 -1.13 -2.38 -9.04
C VAL A 43 -0.94 -3.89 -9.20
N LYS A 44 -1.38 -4.45 -10.33
CA LYS A 44 -1.22 -5.88 -10.63
C LYS A 44 0.25 -6.31 -10.58
N GLN A 45 1.15 -5.53 -11.20
CA GLN A 45 2.57 -5.80 -11.18
C GLN A 45 3.13 -5.73 -9.75
N LYS A 46 2.78 -4.70 -8.98
CA LYS A 46 3.26 -4.54 -7.61
C LYS A 46 2.80 -5.68 -6.71
N LYS A 47 1.53 -6.10 -6.81
CA LYS A 47 0.98 -7.20 -6.01
C LYS A 47 1.57 -8.55 -6.42
N GLU A 48 1.32 -8.96 -7.65
CA GLU A 48 1.56 -10.35 -8.10
C GLU A 48 3.03 -10.64 -8.42
N GLN A 49 3.79 -9.64 -8.90
CA GLN A 49 5.14 -9.88 -9.43
C GLN A 49 6.25 -9.45 -8.47
N GLU A 50 5.98 -8.45 -7.63
CA GLU A 50 6.99 -7.88 -6.73
C GLU A 50 6.67 -8.25 -5.28
N TRP A 51 5.49 -7.89 -4.77
CA TRP A 51 5.14 -8.05 -3.36
C TRP A 51 5.01 -9.52 -2.94
N ASP A 52 4.34 -10.35 -3.73
CA ASP A 52 4.22 -11.78 -3.42
C ASP A 52 5.59 -12.48 -3.39
N LYS A 53 6.53 -12.08 -4.26
CA LYS A 53 7.91 -12.61 -4.22
C LYS A 53 8.70 -12.12 -3.01
N ILE A 54 8.45 -10.88 -2.56
CA ILE A 54 9.04 -10.37 -1.32
C ILE A 54 8.53 -11.18 -0.13
N LYS A 55 7.22 -11.42 -0.03
CA LYS A 55 6.62 -12.27 1.01
C LYS A 55 7.20 -13.68 0.97
N GLU A 56 7.28 -14.30 -0.21
CA GLU A 56 7.87 -15.64 -0.38
C GLU A 56 9.34 -15.67 0.06
N HIS A 57 10.12 -14.65 -0.28
CA HIS A 57 11.52 -14.57 0.14
C HIS A 57 11.65 -14.34 1.65
N PHE A 58 10.85 -13.43 2.22
CA PHE A 58 10.85 -13.13 3.65
C PHE A 58 10.44 -14.36 4.48
N GLY A 59 9.46 -15.13 3.99
CA GLY A 59 9.00 -16.38 4.59
C GLY A 59 10.02 -17.52 4.62
N LYS A 60 11.13 -17.40 3.88
CA LYS A 60 12.24 -18.39 3.88
C LYS A 60 13.30 -18.10 4.95
N GLN A 61 13.18 -17.02 5.71
CA GLN A 61 14.14 -16.70 6.77
C GLN A 61 14.00 -17.70 7.92
N THR A 62 15.10 -18.37 8.25
CA THR A 62 15.14 -19.41 9.30
C THR A 62 15.89 -18.96 10.55
N ASP A 63 16.50 -17.78 10.51
CA ASP A 63 17.37 -17.21 11.53
C ASP A 63 16.68 -16.09 12.35
N LEU A 64 15.36 -16.18 12.50
CA LEU A 64 14.52 -15.20 13.19
C LEU A 64 14.33 -15.49 14.69
N GLY A 65 14.95 -16.55 15.23
CA GLY A 65 14.79 -16.94 16.63
C GLY A 65 13.38 -17.51 16.91
N GLU A 66 12.65 -16.90 17.84
CA GLU A 66 11.28 -17.30 18.20
C GLU A 66 10.21 -16.66 17.30
N TRP A 67 10.59 -15.77 16.40
CA TRP A 67 9.65 -15.07 15.54
C TRP A 67 9.30 -15.89 14.30
N GLU A 68 8.00 -16.08 14.07
CA GLU A 68 7.51 -16.56 12.78
C GLU A 68 7.70 -15.46 11.72
N PRO A 69 8.19 -15.81 10.50
CA PRO A 69 8.44 -14.81 9.46
C PRO A 69 7.24 -13.94 9.11
N ASN A 70 6.04 -14.49 9.09
CA ASN A 70 4.84 -13.71 8.74
C ASN A 70 4.49 -12.69 9.84
N ASP A 71 4.56 -13.11 11.11
CA ASP A 71 4.29 -12.24 12.25
C ASP A 71 5.31 -11.11 12.35
N LEU A 72 6.59 -11.41 12.06
CA LEU A 72 7.62 -10.39 11.99
C LEU A 72 7.37 -9.44 10.82
N LEU A 73 6.99 -9.96 9.64
CA LEU A 73 6.69 -9.13 8.47
C LEU A 73 5.55 -8.17 8.75
N GLU A 74 4.50 -8.62 9.45
CA GLU A 74 3.39 -7.77 9.85
C GLU A 74 3.85 -6.64 10.79
N GLN A 75 4.62 -6.98 11.84
CA GLN A 75 5.14 -5.99 12.80
C GLN A 75 6.06 -4.95 12.15
N VAL A 76 6.96 -5.34 11.24
CA VAL A 76 7.85 -4.36 10.57
C VAL A 76 7.12 -3.46 9.58
N LEU A 77 5.92 -3.86 9.15
CA LEU A 77 5.04 -3.09 8.27
C LEU A 77 3.96 -2.34 9.04
N GLU A 78 3.88 -2.50 10.37
CA GLU A 78 3.05 -1.67 11.23
C GLU A 78 3.42 -0.20 11.05
N LYS A 79 2.41 0.67 10.94
CA LYS A 79 2.57 2.08 10.55
C LYS A 79 3.68 2.80 11.32
N GLY A 80 3.76 2.66 12.64
CA GLY A 80 4.79 3.31 13.46
C GLY A 80 6.21 2.87 13.11
N VAL A 81 6.42 1.55 13.00
CA VAL A 81 7.73 0.94 12.68
C VAL A 81 8.12 1.27 11.23
N LEU A 82 7.17 1.18 10.31
CA LEU A 82 7.37 1.46 8.89
C LEU A 82 7.76 2.93 8.66
N LEU A 83 7.05 3.88 9.28
CA LEU A 83 7.36 5.30 9.15
C LEU A 83 8.74 5.64 9.72
N THR A 84 9.10 5.03 10.85
CA THR A 84 10.42 5.19 11.46
C THR A 84 11.52 4.68 10.52
N SER A 85 11.35 3.46 10.00
CA SER A 85 12.29 2.83 9.06
C SER A 85 12.46 3.66 7.77
N ILE A 86 11.37 4.21 7.22
CA ILE A 86 11.42 5.08 6.03
C ILE A 86 12.12 6.40 6.36
N LYS A 87 11.86 6.98 7.54
CA LYS A 87 12.48 8.22 7.98
C LYS A 87 14.00 8.09 8.08
N GLU A 88 14.47 7.03 8.70
CA GLU A 88 15.91 6.76 8.85
C GLU A 88 16.59 6.45 7.51
N GLY A 89 15.93 5.69 6.63
CA GLY A 89 16.51 5.30 5.34
C GLY A 89 16.48 6.38 4.25
N TYR A 90 15.46 7.25 4.23
CA TYR A 90 15.22 8.18 3.13
C TYR A 90 15.21 9.67 3.52
N GLY A 91 15.13 10.01 4.80
CA GLY A 91 15.41 11.35 5.35
C GLY A 91 14.57 12.54 4.85
N ASN A 92 13.49 12.33 4.10
CA ASN A 92 12.67 13.41 3.55
C ASN A 92 11.37 13.61 4.34
N GLU A 93 11.34 14.64 5.18
CA GLU A 93 10.20 14.98 6.06
C GLU A 93 8.87 15.14 5.29
N LYS A 94 8.88 15.82 4.14
CA LYS A 94 7.66 16.04 3.34
C LYS A 94 7.12 14.77 2.71
N ASP A 95 8.00 13.83 2.36
CA ASP A 95 7.57 12.53 1.84
C ASP A 95 6.96 11.69 2.98
N ILE A 96 7.55 11.74 4.17
CA ILE A 96 7.06 11.01 5.36
C ILE A 96 5.67 11.50 5.76
N GLU A 97 5.45 12.81 5.86
CA GLU A 97 4.14 13.38 6.19
C GLU A 97 3.05 12.92 5.20
N ARG A 98 3.37 12.84 3.91
CA ARG A 98 2.43 12.38 2.88
C ARG A 98 2.17 10.88 2.96
N ILE A 99 3.19 10.09 3.30
CA ILE A 99 3.06 8.65 3.51
C ILE A 99 2.21 8.38 4.75
N GLU A 100 2.45 9.09 5.85
CA GLU A 100 1.66 8.98 7.06
C GLU A 100 0.18 9.31 6.81
N ALA A 101 -0.09 10.38 6.06
CA ALA A 101 -1.45 10.74 5.66
C ALA A 101 -2.11 9.65 4.79
N LEU A 102 -1.35 9.06 3.85
CA LEU A 102 -1.83 7.95 3.02
C LEU A 102 -2.21 6.74 3.88
N LEU A 103 -1.33 6.33 4.80
CA LEU A 103 -1.56 5.17 5.65
C LEU A 103 -2.77 5.37 6.57
N LYS A 104 -2.91 6.57 7.15
CA LYS A 104 -4.07 6.93 7.97
C LYS A 104 -5.39 6.85 7.18
N GLU A 105 -5.41 7.39 5.96
CA GLU A 105 -6.61 7.36 5.10
C GLU A 105 -7.05 5.92 4.77
N GLU A 106 -6.11 4.97 4.71
CA GLU A 106 -6.45 3.56 4.48
C GLU A 106 -6.86 2.83 5.75
N GLU A 107 -6.26 3.13 6.90
CA GLU A 107 -6.72 2.63 8.20
C GLU A 107 -8.20 3.00 8.42
N ASP A 108 -8.52 4.30 8.26
CA ASP A 108 -9.87 4.82 8.42
C ASP A 108 -10.88 4.10 7.49
N LYS A 109 -10.50 3.77 6.24
CA LYS A 109 -11.36 3.05 5.29
C LYS A 109 -11.55 1.57 5.63
N ASN A 110 -10.49 0.92 6.10
CA ASN A 110 -10.56 -0.51 6.45
C ASN A 110 -11.43 -0.73 7.70
N GLU A 111 -11.41 0.21 8.65
CA GLU A 111 -12.31 0.19 9.82
C GLU A 111 -13.79 0.31 9.39
N GLU A 112 -14.10 1.16 8.42
CA GLU A 112 -15.46 1.29 7.85
C GLU A 112 -15.91 0.03 7.08
N GLU A 113 -15.00 -0.66 6.38
CA GLU A 113 -15.32 -1.87 5.59
C GLU A 113 -15.46 -3.15 6.45
N ASP A 114 -14.68 -3.29 7.53
CA ASP A 114 -14.76 -4.42 8.48
C ASP A 114 -16.06 -4.41 9.31
N GLU A 115 -16.74 -3.26 9.45
CA GLU A 115 -18.08 -3.17 10.06
C GLU A 115 -19.21 -3.69 9.14
N GLU A 116 -19.03 -3.65 7.81
CA GLU A 116 -20.06 -4.03 6.82
C GLU A 116 -19.91 -5.46 6.26
N ALA A 117 -18.70 -6.04 6.25
CA ALA A 117 -18.44 -7.37 5.71
C ALA A 117 -17.74 -8.28 6.73
N GLY A 118 -18.40 -9.36 7.14
CA GLY A 118 -17.83 -10.36 8.06
C GLY A 118 -16.41 -10.79 7.63
N ALA A 119 -15.45 -10.48 8.50
CA ALA A 119 -14.03 -10.41 8.23
C ALA A 119 -13.42 -11.67 7.59
N ASP A 120 -12.92 -11.53 6.36
CA ASP A 120 -11.89 -12.40 5.78
C ASP A 120 -10.56 -11.61 5.77
N ASN A 121 -10.01 -11.42 6.97
CA ASN A 121 -8.85 -10.57 7.27
C ASN A 121 -7.63 -11.38 7.74
N GLU A 122 -7.63 -12.70 7.56
CA GLU A 122 -6.48 -13.53 7.93
C GLU A 122 -5.26 -13.15 7.09
N ASN A 123 -4.24 -12.60 7.76
CA ASN A 123 -2.86 -12.38 7.28
C ASN A 123 -2.64 -11.30 6.20
N LYS A 124 -3.37 -10.17 6.24
CA LYS A 124 -3.10 -9.02 5.34
C LYS A 124 -2.22 -7.97 6.02
N THR A 125 -1.01 -7.76 5.49
CA THR A 125 -0.11 -6.68 5.93
C THR A 125 -0.63 -5.29 5.49
N THR A 126 -0.07 -4.22 6.06
CA THR A 126 -0.31 -2.82 5.61
C THR A 126 -0.16 -2.65 4.09
N ILE A 127 0.78 -3.37 3.48
CA ILE A 127 1.03 -3.30 2.04
C ILE A 127 -0.03 -4.08 1.25
N ASP A 128 -0.52 -5.22 1.77
CA ASP A 128 -1.61 -5.96 1.13
C ASP A 128 -2.92 -5.17 1.13
N LYS A 129 -3.16 -4.35 2.16
CA LYS A 129 -4.32 -3.45 2.24
C LYS A 129 -4.24 -2.28 1.24
N LEU A 130 -3.03 -1.84 0.89
CA LEU A 130 -2.79 -0.76 -0.06
C LEU A 130 -2.88 -1.17 -1.55
N LEU A 131 -2.69 -2.45 -1.87
CA LEU A 131 -2.59 -3.01 -3.23
C LEU A 131 -3.83 -3.80 -3.66
#